data_AF-A0AAU4JC77-F1
#
_entry.id   AF-A0AAU4JC77-F1
#
_cell.length_a   1.000
_cell.length_b   1.000
_cell.length_c   1.000
_cell.angle_alpha   90.00
_cell.angle_beta   90.00
_cell.angle_gamma   90.00
#
_symmetry.space_group_name_H-M   'P 1'
#
loop_
_entity.id
_entity.type
_entity.pdbx_description
1 polymer ?
#
loop_
_entity_poly.entity_id
_entity_poly.type
_entity_poly.pdbx_seq_one_letter_code
_entity_poly.pdbx_strand_id
1 'polypeptide(L)' 'MLEGNAIVEIDGTEHPVTRFDTTYVPTSTPHRFRNASATEPMRILWIYATVDATRTIVETGVTARVDAEHAKAASRDNG' A
#
# COMPACT_ATOMS: atom_id res chain seq x y z
N MET A 1 -4.54 -9.77 -0.47
CA MET A 1 -4.81 -9.56 0.97
C MET A 1 -4.37 -10.79 1.75
N LEU A 2 -3.55 -10.65 2.79
CA LEU A 2 -3.11 -11.78 3.63
C LEU A 2 -4.02 -12.00 4.85
N GLU A 3 -4.60 -10.92 5.39
CA GLU A 3 -5.44 -10.93 6.59
C GLU A 3 -6.29 -9.66 6.69
N GLY A 4 -7.48 -9.79 7.27
CA GLY A 4 -8.36 -8.67 7.60
C GLY A 4 -9.45 -8.42 6.56
N ASN A 5 -10.23 -7.37 6.83
CA ASN A 5 -11.26 -6.84 5.95
C ASN A 5 -10.89 -5.41 5.58
N ALA A 6 -10.95 -5.07 4.30
CA ALA A 6 -10.60 -3.77 3.79
C ALA A 6 -11.67 -3.20 2.88
N ILE A 7 -11.73 -1.88 2.81
CA ILE A 7 -12.33 -1.17 1.68
C ILE A 7 -11.16 -0.62 0.85
N VAL A 8 -11.06 -1.04 -0.40
CA VAL A 8 -10.13 -0.44 -1.37
C VAL A 8 -10.90 0.52 -2.25
N GLU A 9 -10.41 1.75 -2.35
CA GLU A 9 -10.84 2.72 -3.33
C GLU A 9 -9.86 2.67 -4.51
N ILE A 10 -10.35 2.42 -5.72
CA ILE A 10 -9.56 2.41 -6.97
C ILE A 10 -10.30 3.30 -7.96
N ASP A 11 -9.65 4.36 -8.43
CA ASP A 11 -10.25 5.34 -9.35
C ASP A 11 -11.62 5.87 -8.85
N GLY A 12 -11.70 6.16 -7.55
CA GLY A 12 -12.92 6.65 -6.89
C GLY A 12 -14.01 5.59 -6.64
N THR A 13 -13.80 4.34 -7.05
CA THR A 13 -14.74 3.24 -6.78
C THR A 13 -14.31 2.43 -5.56
N GLU A 14 -15.21 2.28 -4.58
CA GLU A 14 -14.95 1.45 -3.40
C GLU A 14 -15.31 -0.03 -3.65
N HIS A 15 -14.42 -0.93 -3.25
CA HIS A 15 -14.59 -2.38 -3.31
C HIS A 15 -14.28 -3.01 -1.95
N PRO A 16 -15.14 -3.89 -1.42
CA PRO A 16 -14.78 -4.72 -0.28
C PRO A 16 -13.74 -5.77 -0.69
N VAL A 17 -12.71 -5.94 0.14
CA VAL A 17 -11.63 -6.91 -0.06
C VAL A 17 -11.39 -7.65 1.24
N THR A 18 -11.38 -8.96 1.17
CA THR A 18 -11.21 -9.86 2.32
C THR A 18 -9.96 -10.71 2.15
N ARG A 19 -9.66 -11.55 3.15
CA ARG A 19 -8.51 -12.45 3.14
C ARG A 19 -8.46 -13.28 1.84
N PHE A 20 -7.28 -13.34 1.24
CA PHE A 20 -6.96 -14.04 -0.02
C PHE A 20 -7.51 -13.43 -1.31
N ASP A 21 -8.31 -12.36 -1.24
CA ASP A 21 -8.61 -11.58 -2.44
C ASP A 21 -7.33 -10.92 -2.99
N THR A 22 -7.24 -10.86 -4.31
CA THR A 22 -6.16 -10.19 -5.04
C THR A 22 -6.72 -8.97 -5.76
N THR A 23 -6.06 -7.83 -5.57
CA THR A 23 -6.40 -6.58 -6.24
C THR A 23 -5.35 -6.28 -7.30
N TYR A 24 -5.80 -5.83 -8.46
CA TYR A 24 -4.93 -5.31 -9.52
C TYR A 24 -5.16 -3.81 -9.64
N VAL A 25 -4.08 -3.04 -9.59
CA VAL A 25 -4.11 -1.58 -9.74
C VAL A 25 -3.29 -1.23 -10.99
N PRO A 26 -3.91 -0.66 -12.04
CA PRO A 26 -3.19 -0.20 -13.22
C PRO A 26 -2.21 0.94 -12.89
N THR A 27 -1.24 1.15 -13.79
CA THR A 27 -0.30 2.29 -13.69
C THR A 27 -1.05 3.61 -13.63
N SER A 28 -0.57 4.51 -12.77
CA SER A 28 -1.11 5.86 -12.59
C SER A 28 -2.57 5.92 -12.09
N THR A 29 -3.13 4.81 -11.61
CA THR A 29 -4.47 4.79 -11.01
C THR A 29 -4.41 5.16 -9.52
N PRO A 30 -5.08 6.25 -9.09
CA PRO A 30 -5.21 6.57 -7.67
C PRO A 30 -5.87 5.42 -6.92
N HIS A 31 -5.30 5.05 -5.79
CA HIS A 31 -5.83 3.98 -4.96
C HIS A 31 -5.54 4.20 -3.47
N ARG A 32 -6.44 3.70 -2.62
CA ARG A 32 -6.31 3.77 -1.17
C ARG A 32 -6.93 2.54 -0.51
N PHE A 33 -6.20 1.88 0.37
CA PHE A 33 -6.71 0.79 1.19
C PHE A 33 -7.01 1.30 2.60
N ARG A 34 -8.21 1.02 3.10
CA ARG A 34 -8.61 1.32 4.49
C ARG A 34 -8.94 0.03 5.21
N ASN A 35 -8.40 -0.14 6.41
CA ASN A 35 -8.84 -1.22 7.30
C ASN A 35 -10.31 -0.96 7.67
N ALA A 36 -11.18 -1.90 7.34
CA ALA A 36 -12.61 -1.80 7.63
C ALA A 36 -12.94 -2.24 9.07
N SER A 37 -12.00 -2.88 9.76
CA SER A 37 -12.14 -3.28 11.16
C SER A 37 -11.59 -2.22 12.11
N ALA A 38 -12.31 -2.00 13.20
CA ALA A 38 -11.85 -1.16 14.32
C ALA A 38 -10.91 -1.92 15.27
N THR A 39 -10.94 -3.26 15.26
CA THR A 39 -10.24 -4.10 16.25
C THR A 39 -9.24 -5.07 15.65
N GLU A 40 -9.46 -5.50 14.41
CA GLU A 40 -8.64 -6.52 13.75
C GLU A 40 -7.60 -5.88 12.82
N PRO A 41 -6.38 -6.43 12.73
CA PRO A 41 -5.37 -5.93 11.82
C PRO A 41 -5.70 -6.23 10.34
N MET A 42 -5.13 -5.43 9.46
CA MET A 42 -5.12 -5.65 8.01
C MET A 42 -3.67 -5.86 7.55
N ARG A 43 -3.41 -6.94 6.81
CA ARG A 43 -2.08 -7.25 6.27
C ARG A 43 -2.13 -7.45 4.76
N ILE A 44 -1.38 -6.62 4.03
CA ILE A 44 -1.33 -6.63 2.57
C ILE A 44 0.06 -7.08 2.12
N LEU A 45 0.11 -8.04 1.20
CA LEU A 45 1.31 -8.31 0.40
C LEU A 45 1.23 -7.45 -0.87
N TRP A 46 2.25 -6.62 -1.08
CA TRP A 46 2.42 -5.85 -2.30
C TRP A 46 3.38 -6.55 -3.24
N ILE A 47 3.02 -6.60 -4.52
CA ILE A 47 3.88 -7.08 -5.61
C ILE A 47 3.94 -5.96 -6.64
N TYR A 48 5.16 -5.57 -7.01
CA TYR A 48 5.42 -4.57 -8.03
C TYR A 48 6.12 -5.22 -9.23
N ALA A 49 5.83 -4.74 -10.44
CA ALA A 49 6.38 -5.31 -11.67
C ALA A 49 7.90 -5.07 -11.82
N THR A 50 8.44 -4.06 -11.15
CA THR A 50 9.86 -3.71 -11.15
C THR A 50 10.28 -3.19 -9.78
N VAL A 51 11.56 -3.34 -9.46
CA VAL A 51 12.20 -2.77 -8.26
C VAL A 51 12.24 -1.23 -8.30
N ASP A 52 12.16 -0.64 -9.49
CA ASP A 52 12.17 0.82 -9.67
C ASP A 52 10.78 1.45 -9.55
N ALA A 53 9.79 0.71 -9.06
CA ALA A 53 8.43 1.21 -8.91
C ALA A 53 8.39 2.44 -7.99
N THR A 54 7.60 3.44 -8.39
CA THR A 54 7.38 4.68 -7.64
C THR A 54 5.93 4.82 -7.22
N ARG A 55 5.70 5.55 -6.13
CA ARG A 55 4.38 6.00 -5.70
C ARG A 55 4.36 7.52 -5.65
N THR A 56 3.28 8.10 -6.16
CA THR A 56 2.96 9.52 -6.02
C THR A 56 1.80 9.67 -5.04
N ILE A 57 1.96 10.51 -4.02
CA ILE A 57 0.86 10.87 -3.12
C ILE A 57 0.00 11.92 -3.80
N VAL A 58 -1.26 11.59 -4.07
CA VAL A 58 -2.17 12.44 -4.86
C VAL A 58 -2.30 13.85 -4.26
N GLU A 59 -2.47 13.95 -2.94
CA GLU A 59 -2.68 15.22 -2.25
C GLU A 59 -1.48 16.17 -2.36
N THR A 60 -0.25 15.65 -2.32
CA THR A 60 0.96 16.46 -2.23
C THR A 60 1.76 16.50 -3.53
N GLY A 61 1.46 15.62 -4.49
CA GLY A 61 2.23 15.42 -5.71
C GLY A 61 3.63 14.80 -5.49
N VAL A 62 4.02 14.53 -4.25
CA VAL A 62 5.34 13.97 -3.93
C VAL A 62 5.45 12.55 -4.46
N THR A 63 6.52 12.30 -5.22
CA THR A 63 6.83 10.99 -5.80
C THR A 63 8.11 10.43 -5.19
N ALA A 64 8.06 9.16 -4.77
CA ALA A 64 9.20 8.44 -4.23
C ALA A 64 9.18 6.97 -4.68
N ARG A 65 10.33 6.28 -4.61
CA ARG A 65 10.36 4.83 -4.81
C ARG A 65 9.59 4.11 -3.71
N VAL A 66 8.93 3.02 -4.05
CA VAL A 66 8.14 2.23 -3.08
C VAL A 66 9.02 1.57 -2.02
N ASP A 67 10.30 1.30 -2.32
CA ASP A 67 11.25 0.67 -1.40
C ASP A 67 12.08 1.67 -0.58
N ALA A 68 12.06 2.95 -0.93
CA ALA A 68 12.79 4.00 -0.20
C ALA A 68 12.26 4.20 1.24
N GLU A 69 11.05 3.75 1.53
CA GLU A 69 10.43 3.83 2.86
C GLU A 69 11.20 3.05 3.94
N HIS A 70 11.97 2.04 3.54
CA HIS A 70 12.69 1.17 4.47
C HIS A 70 14.10 1.67 4.86
N ALA A 71 14.56 2.81 4.35
CA ALA A 71 15.92 3.31 4.62
C ALA A 71 16.13 3.84 6.07
N LYS A 72 15.07 3.95 6.89
CA LYS A 72 15.15 4.51 8.25
C LYS A 72 15.12 3.44 9.35
N ALA A 73 16.04 2.48 9.30
CA ALA A 73 16.30 1.56 10.42
C ALA A 73 17.78 1.10 10.52
N ALA A 74 18.72 1.86 9.95
CA ALA A 74 20.16 1.61 10.12
C ALA A 74 20.87 2.85 10.68
N SER A 75 20.48 3.27 11.88
CA SER A 75 21.37 4.00 12.79
C SER A 75 21.11 3.51 14.20
N ARG A 76 21.61 2.30 14.50
CA ARG A 76 21.96 1.94 15.86
C ARG A 76 23.44 2.19 16.00
N ASP A 77 23.73 3.32 16.64
CA ASP A 77 24.79 3.55 17.61
C ASP A 77 25.98 2.58 17.57
N ASN A 78 27.12 3.09 17.09
CA ASN A 78 28.41 2.44 17.24
C ASN A 78 29.19 3.26 18.26
N GLY A 79 29.14 2.82 19.52
CA GLY A 79 30.06 3.27 20.57
C GLY A 79 31.50 2.88 20.28
#